data_AF-A0A101SHA4-F1
#
_entry.id   AF-A0A101SHA4-F1
#
_cell.length_a   1.000
_cell.length_b   1.000
_cell.length_c   1.000
_cell.angle_alpha   90.00
_cell.angle_beta   90.00
_cell.angle_gamma   90.00
#
_symmetry.space_group_name_H-M   'P 1'
#
loop_
_entity.id
_entity.type
_entity.pdbx_description
1 polymer ?
#
loop_
_entity_poly.entity_id
_entity_poly.type
_entity_poly.pdbx_seq_one_letter_code
_entity_poly.pdbx_strand_id
1 'polypeptide(L)'
;MTSRTPLVLAASAGACALALGVSAPVMAAPAAGGDDPAMVSVFHGVPGLTVDVYANGNELLSDFEPGTVTDPQSLDAGTYDIQVFEAGQSPDGTPAIEKEIKVPAGANATIAAHLSADGKPRLTAFVNDVAQVDAGNARLTVRHVAAAPAVDVRAGGQPVFKGLENPKQDTAVVDAGTVPADVVLAGTDTVAIGPADLNLKEGAGNIVYAWGSATDKNLKLATQTLSGMESAPNAVHAGGSGAAVSANSSDQWLGWAAATGVVALTVVLVTRRAAGRRG
;
A
#
# COMPACT_ATOMS: atom_id res chain seq x y z
N MET A 1 -94.44 -23.62 -25.40
CA MET A 1 -95.42 -23.00 -24.48
C MET A 1 -94.73 -22.83 -23.14
N THR A 2 -94.80 -21.63 -22.54
CA THR A 2 -94.72 -21.34 -21.08
C THR A 2 -93.46 -21.79 -20.32
N SER A 3 -92.82 -21.04 -19.42
CA SER A 3 -93.04 -19.72 -18.82
C SER A 3 -91.85 -19.45 -17.88
N ARG A 4 -91.41 -18.19 -17.84
CA ARG A 4 -91.09 -17.37 -16.64
C ARG A 4 -90.21 -17.91 -15.51
N THR A 5 -89.09 -17.21 -15.33
CA THR A 5 -88.35 -16.94 -14.09
C THR A 5 -89.25 -16.55 -12.90
N PRO A 6 -88.77 -16.73 -11.65
CA PRO A 6 -88.45 -15.53 -10.88
C PRO A 6 -87.19 -15.59 -10.00
N LEU A 7 -86.68 -14.37 -9.82
CA LEU A 7 -85.65 -13.84 -8.95
C LEU A 7 -86.06 -13.91 -7.46
N VAL A 8 -85.14 -14.25 -6.55
CA VAL A 8 -85.18 -13.75 -5.16
C VAL A 8 -83.79 -13.32 -4.70
N LEU A 9 -83.77 -12.07 -4.24
CA LEU A 9 -82.70 -11.25 -3.71
C LEU A 9 -82.46 -11.62 -2.23
N ALA A 10 -81.21 -11.72 -1.78
CA ALA A 10 -80.88 -11.56 -0.36
C ALA A 10 -79.49 -10.96 -0.20
N ALA A 11 -79.47 -9.69 0.18
CA ALA A 11 -78.30 -8.92 0.55
C ALA A 11 -77.78 -9.35 1.93
N SER A 12 -76.46 -9.44 2.10
CA SER A 12 -75.82 -9.34 3.40
C SER A 12 -74.52 -8.55 3.26
N ALA A 13 -74.40 -7.53 4.11
CA ALA A 13 -73.33 -6.56 4.14
C ALA A 13 -72.03 -7.19 4.68
N GLY A 14 -70.98 -7.20 3.86
CA GLY A 14 -69.61 -7.54 4.28
C GLY A 14 -68.81 -6.26 4.49
N ALA A 15 -68.43 -6.00 5.75
CA ALA A 15 -67.67 -4.83 6.16
C ALA A 15 -66.26 -4.81 5.54
N CYS A 16 -65.90 -3.68 4.93
CA CYS A 16 -64.52 -3.34 4.55
C CYS A 16 -63.68 -3.10 5.80
N ALA A 17 -62.77 -4.02 6.12
CA ALA A 17 -61.69 -3.78 7.06
C ALA A 17 -60.48 -3.21 6.30
N LEU A 18 -60.24 -1.91 6.46
CA LEU A 18 -59.00 -1.23 6.07
C LEU A 18 -57.85 -1.75 6.94
N ALA A 19 -57.02 -2.64 6.40
CA ALA A 19 -55.74 -2.98 7.01
C ALA A 19 -54.77 -1.82 6.75
N LEU A 20 -54.56 -0.99 7.78
CA LEU A 20 -53.49 0.01 7.81
C LEU A 20 -52.15 -0.73 7.80
N GLY A 21 -51.41 -0.60 6.70
CA GLY A 21 -50.05 -1.07 6.58
C GLY A 21 -49.15 -0.31 7.54
N VAL A 22 -48.62 -1.01 8.55
CA VAL A 22 -47.46 -0.56 9.31
C VAL A 22 -46.21 -0.82 8.47
N SER A 23 -45.87 0.13 7.60
CA SER A 23 -44.52 0.20 7.02
C SER A 23 -43.55 0.54 8.16
N ALA A 24 -42.92 -0.50 8.72
CA ALA A 24 -41.75 -0.31 9.55
C ALA A 24 -40.69 0.42 8.70
N PRO A 25 -40.08 1.52 9.18
CA PRO A 25 -38.95 2.09 8.49
C PRO A 25 -37.84 1.03 8.50
N VAL A 26 -37.47 0.51 7.33
CA VAL A 26 -36.16 -0.09 7.13
C VAL A 26 -35.17 1.02 7.43
N MET A 27 -34.63 1.00 8.65
CA MET A 27 -33.41 1.71 8.96
C MET A 27 -32.34 1.06 8.11
N ALA A 28 -32.01 1.69 6.99
CA ALA A 28 -30.77 1.39 6.29
C ALA A 28 -29.67 1.54 7.34
N ALA A 29 -28.98 0.43 7.65
CA ALA A 29 -27.74 0.51 8.39
C ALA A 29 -26.85 1.54 7.66
N PRO A 30 -26.16 2.45 8.37
CA PRO A 30 -25.21 3.32 7.71
C PRO A 30 -24.28 2.41 6.90
N ALA A 31 -24.18 2.66 5.60
CA ALA A 31 -23.10 2.09 4.83
C ALA A 31 -21.83 2.48 5.59
N ALA A 32 -21.02 1.50 5.97
CA ALA A 32 -19.70 1.75 6.51
C ALA A 32 -18.82 2.38 5.41
N GLY A 33 -19.07 3.65 5.07
CA GLY A 33 -18.08 4.52 4.50
C GLY A 33 -17.28 5.01 5.68
N GLY A 34 -16.13 4.39 5.94
CA GLY A 34 -15.18 4.97 6.88
C GLY A 34 -14.78 6.36 6.37
N ASP A 35 -14.63 7.32 7.28
CA ASP A 35 -14.09 8.65 6.99
C ASP A 35 -12.58 8.61 6.70
N ASP A 36 -11.97 7.43 6.69
CA ASP A 36 -10.55 7.26 6.44
C ASP A 36 -10.25 7.54 4.95
N PRO A 37 -9.38 8.51 4.64
CA PRO A 37 -9.01 8.80 3.27
C PRO A 37 -8.31 7.60 2.64
N ALA A 38 -8.54 7.41 1.33
CA ALA A 38 -7.80 6.46 0.53
C ALA A 38 -6.42 7.05 0.16
N MET A 39 -5.44 6.17 -0.03
CA MET A 39 -4.12 6.53 -0.56
C MET A 39 -4.03 6.05 -2.01
N VAL A 40 -3.96 6.98 -2.96
CA VAL A 40 -4.00 6.68 -4.40
C VAL A 40 -2.73 7.14 -5.09
N SER A 41 -2.08 6.24 -5.81
CA SER A 41 -1.02 6.55 -6.78
C SER A 41 -1.56 6.45 -8.21
N VAL A 42 -0.92 7.15 -9.14
CA VAL A 42 -1.18 7.02 -10.57
C VAL A 42 0.07 6.49 -11.27
N PHE A 43 -0.08 5.47 -12.10
CA PHE A 43 0.98 4.94 -12.96
C PHE A 43 0.63 5.17 -14.43
N HIS A 44 1.59 5.65 -15.22
CA HIS A 44 1.44 5.81 -16.66
C HIS A 44 2.31 4.82 -17.44
N GLY A 45 1.68 3.96 -18.22
CA GLY A 45 2.30 2.86 -18.95
C GLY A 45 1.86 2.79 -20.42
N VAL A 46 1.51 3.93 -21.03
CA VAL A 46 1.21 4.03 -22.47
C VAL A 46 2.43 4.63 -23.19
N PRO A 47 3.22 3.84 -23.94
CA PRO A 47 4.42 4.34 -24.61
C PRO A 47 4.14 5.47 -25.60
N GLY A 48 5.02 6.47 -25.62
CA GLY A 48 5.01 7.54 -26.62
C GLY A 48 3.88 8.57 -26.48
N LEU A 49 3.13 8.53 -25.37
CA LEU A 49 2.03 9.45 -25.10
C LEU A 49 2.29 10.19 -23.80
N THR A 50 2.68 11.46 -23.83
CA THR A 50 2.67 12.32 -22.63
C THR A 50 1.24 12.83 -22.41
N VAL A 51 0.77 12.83 -21.17
CA VAL A 51 -0.65 13.07 -20.88
C VAL A 51 -0.90 14.09 -19.77
N ASP A 52 -2.05 14.76 -19.88
CA ASP A 52 -2.66 15.49 -18.77
C ASP A 52 -3.81 14.64 -18.21
N VAL A 53 -3.88 14.52 -16.88
CA VAL A 53 -4.87 13.70 -16.17
C VAL A 53 -5.81 14.60 -15.39
N TYR A 54 -7.10 14.38 -15.57
CA TYR A 54 -8.18 15.12 -14.92
C TYR A 54 -9.05 14.19 -14.09
N ALA A 55 -9.55 14.67 -12.97
CA ALA A 55 -10.59 14.01 -12.18
C ALA A 55 -11.77 14.95 -11.97
N ASN A 56 -12.96 14.51 -12.36
CA ASN A 56 -14.19 15.30 -12.29
C ASN A 56 -14.02 16.68 -12.97
N GLY A 57 -13.29 16.72 -14.10
CA GLY A 57 -12.98 17.92 -14.86
C GLY A 57 -11.89 18.84 -14.28
N ASN A 58 -11.31 18.52 -13.13
CA ASN A 58 -10.19 19.28 -12.56
C ASN A 58 -8.86 18.61 -12.92
N GLU A 59 -7.88 19.41 -13.38
CA GLU A 59 -6.55 18.93 -13.70
C GLU A 59 -5.83 18.44 -12.42
N LEU A 60 -5.31 17.21 -12.47
CA LEU A 60 -4.57 16.57 -11.39
C LEU A 60 -3.07 16.47 -11.68
N LEU A 61 -2.73 16.07 -12.91
CA LEU A 61 -1.36 15.86 -13.35
C LEU A 61 -1.21 16.48 -14.74
N SER A 62 -0.14 17.24 -14.93
CA SER A 62 0.23 17.86 -16.21
C SER A 62 1.51 17.22 -16.74
N ASP A 63 1.65 17.11 -18.06
CA ASP A 63 2.86 16.61 -18.75
C ASP A 63 3.35 15.26 -18.18
N PHE A 64 2.43 14.37 -17.81
CA PHE A 64 2.75 13.12 -17.13
C PHE A 64 3.36 12.11 -18.12
N GLU A 65 4.60 11.69 -17.85
CA GLU A 65 5.40 10.89 -18.78
C GLU A 65 5.21 9.37 -18.60
N PRO A 66 5.26 8.57 -19.68
CA PRO A 66 5.21 7.12 -19.58
C PRO A 66 6.37 6.53 -18.77
N GLY A 67 6.08 5.49 -18.00
CA GLY A 67 7.03 4.81 -17.11
C GLY A 67 7.15 5.44 -15.73
N THR A 68 6.37 6.48 -15.44
CA THR A 68 6.38 7.16 -14.15
C THR A 68 5.20 6.73 -13.26
N VAL A 69 5.43 6.80 -11.95
CA VAL A 69 4.43 6.56 -10.92
C VAL A 69 4.48 7.71 -9.92
N THR A 70 3.32 8.21 -9.50
CA THR A 70 3.24 9.26 -8.50
C THR A 70 3.44 8.72 -7.09
N ASP A 71 3.89 9.57 -6.18
CA ASP A 71 3.76 9.31 -4.75
C ASP A 71 2.26 9.18 -4.38
N PRO A 72 1.91 8.29 -3.42
CA PRO A 72 0.54 8.13 -2.97
C PRO A 72 -0.03 9.45 -2.42
N GLN A 73 -1.19 9.87 -2.92
CA GLN A 73 -1.91 11.05 -2.46
C GLN A 73 -3.16 10.64 -1.68
N SER A 74 -3.49 11.43 -0.65
CA SER A 74 -4.73 11.26 0.10
C SER A 74 -5.91 11.70 -0.76
N LEU A 75 -6.91 10.84 -0.89
CA LEU A 75 -8.12 11.10 -1.67
C LEU A 75 -9.35 10.60 -0.90
N ASP A 76 -10.42 11.38 -0.92
CA ASP A 76 -11.66 10.97 -0.27
C ASP A 76 -12.25 9.72 -0.94
N ALA A 77 -13.00 8.95 -0.17
CA ALA A 77 -13.75 7.84 -0.71
C ALA A 77 -14.83 8.36 -1.67
N GLY A 78 -14.94 7.77 -2.85
CA GLY A 78 -15.89 8.28 -3.83
C GLY A 78 -15.78 7.62 -5.19
N THR A 79 -16.54 8.16 -6.12
CA THR A 79 -16.47 7.82 -7.53
C THR A 79 -15.91 9.03 -8.26
N TYR A 80 -14.88 8.79 -9.06
CA TYR A 80 -14.19 9.83 -9.81
C TYR A 80 -14.28 9.52 -11.30
N ASP A 81 -14.68 10.51 -12.09
CA ASP A 81 -14.56 10.46 -13.53
C ASP A 81 -13.13 10.85 -13.92
N ILE A 82 -12.35 9.88 -14.39
CA ILE A 82 -10.96 10.07 -14.76
C ILE A 82 -10.85 10.21 -16.27
N GLN A 83 -10.33 11.36 -16.70
CA GLN A 83 -10.11 11.67 -18.10
C GLN A 83 -8.61 11.89 -18.34
N VAL A 84 -8.09 11.33 -19.42
CA VAL A 84 -6.69 11.41 -19.80
C VAL A 84 -6.60 11.96 -21.22
N PHE A 85 -5.94 13.10 -21.37
CA PHE A 85 -5.75 13.78 -22.64
C PHE A 85 -4.28 13.73 -23.04
N GLU A 86 -3.98 13.85 -24.34
CA GLU A 86 -2.60 14.14 -24.77
C GLU A 86 -2.19 15.51 -24.22
N ALA A 87 -0.96 15.62 -23.73
CA ALA A 87 -0.49 16.82 -23.06
C ALA A 87 -0.66 18.08 -23.93
N GLY A 88 -1.19 19.15 -23.33
CA GLY A 88 -1.45 20.42 -24.01
C GLY A 88 -2.74 20.46 -24.85
N GLN A 89 -3.52 19.38 -24.91
CA GLN A 89 -4.87 19.43 -25.47
C GLN A 89 -5.86 20.08 -24.49
N SER A 90 -6.86 20.79 -25.02
CA SER A 90 -7.95 21.33 -24.19
C SER A 90 -8.79 20.19 -23.59
N PRO A 91 -9.19 20.26 -22.31
CA PRO A 91 -10.08 19.27 -21.69
C PRO A 91 -11.50 19.27 -22.29
N ASP A 92 -11.83 20.20 -23.18
CA ASP A 92 -13.10 20.20 -23.95
C ASP A 92 -13.08 19.22 -25.14
N GLY A 93 -11.94 18.59 -25.43
CA GLY A 93 -11.76 17.64 -26.53
C GLY A 93 -12.24 16.21 -26.22
N THR A 94 -11.91 15.27 -27.10
CA THR A 94 -12.13 13.84 -26.84
C THR A 94 -10.94 13.27 -26.06
N PRO A 95 -11.15 12.71 -24.85
CA PRO A 95 -10.05 12.12 -24.09
C PRO A 95 -9.50 10.88 -24.77
N ALA A 96 -8.20 10.64 -24.62
CA ALA A 96 -7.54 9.41 -25.07
C ALA A 96 -8.00 8.20 -24.24
N ILE A 97 -8.28 8.43 -22.95
CA ILE A 97 -8.88 7.45 -22.05
C ILE A 97 -9.88 8.16 -21.14
N GLU A 98 -11.06 7.58 -20.97
CA GLU A 98 -12.08 8.05 -20.03
C GLU A 98 -12.66 6.86 -19.29
N LYS A 99 -12.74 6.96 -17.96
CA LYS A 99 -13.31 5.90 -17.12
C LYS A 99 -13.72 6.41 -15.74
N GLU A 100 -14.90 5.98 -15.32
CA GLU A 100 -15.33 6.11 -13.94
C GLU A 100 -14.60 5.09 -13.04
N ILE A 101 -13.93 5.58 -11.99
CA ILE A 101 -13.19 4.77 -11.02
C ILE A 101 -13.79 4.97 -9.62
N LYS A 102 -14.14 3.86 -8.98
CA LYS A 102 -14.55 3.84 -7.57
C LYS A 102 -13.34 3.70 -6.66
N VAL A 103 -13.19 4.62 -5.73
CA VAL A 103 -12.17 4.65 -4.67
C VAL A 103 -12.86 4.34 -3.34
N PRO A 104 -12.67 3.12 -2.79
CA PRO A 104 -13.23 2.77 -1.47
C PRO A 104 -12.53 3.53 -0.34
N ALA A 105 -13.25 3.78 0.75
CA ALA A 105 -12.67 4.34 1.98
C ALA A 105 -11.52 3.49 2.51
N GLY A 106 -10.46 4.16 2.99
CA GLY A 106 -9.25 3.53 3.54
C GLY A 106 -8.46 2.67 2.55
N ALA A 107 -8.81 2.65 1.26
CA ALA A 107 -8.10 1.83 0.29
C ALA A 107 -6.71 2.40 0.02
N ASN A 108 -5.72 1.52 -0.13
CA ASN A 108 -4.47 1.87 -0.78
C ASN A 108 -4.54 1.32 -2.22
N ALA A 109 -4.40 2.18 -3.23
CA ALA A 109 -4.60 1.78 -4.62
C ALA A 109 -3.65 2.48 -5.59
N THR A 110 -3.40 1.84 -6.73
CA THR A 110 -2.77 2.48 -7.88
C THR A 110 -3.74 2.45 -9.07
N ILE A 111 -3.99 3.60 -9.68
CA ILE A 111 -4.69 3.70 -10.96
C ILE A 111 -3.63 3.69 -12.07
N ALA A 112 -3.66 2.66 -12.92
CA ALA A 112 -2.74 2.52 -14.03
C ALA A 112 -3.42 2.91 -15.35
N ALA A 113 -2.88 3.89 -16.06
CA ALA A 113 -3.14 4.12 -17.48
C ALA A 113 -2.17 3.23 -18.27
N HIS A 114 -2.67 2.30 -19.09
CA HIS A 114 -1.81 1.32 -19.76
C HIS A 114 -2.45 0.77 -21.04
N LEU A 115 -1.68 0.00 -21.82
CA LEU A 115 -2.22 -0.73 -22.96
C LEU A 115 -2.92 -2.02 -22.51
N SER A 116 -4.08 -2.31 -23.08
CA SER A 116 -4.71 -3.64 -23.06
C SER A 116 -3.89 -4.67 -23.82
N ALA A 117 -4.24 -5.96 -23.70
CA ALA A 117 -3.58 -7.03 -24.45
C ALA A 117 -3.62 -6.83 -25.98
N ASP A 118 -4.66 -6.17 -26.50
CA ASP A 118 -4.82 -5.80 -27.92
C ASP A 118 -4.23 -4.42 -28.28
N GLY A 119 -3.52 -3.76 -27.35
CA GLY A 119 -2.78 -2.52 -27.65
C GLY A 119 -3.60 -1.24 -27.53
N LYS A 120 -4.82 -1.28 -26.99
CA LYS A 120 -5.65 -0.08 -26.77
C LYS A 120 -5.40 0.54 -25.39
N PRO A 121 -5.21 1.85 -25.27
CA PRO A 121 -5.14 2.55 -23.98
C PRO A 121 -6.37 2.30 -23.11
N ARG A 122 -6.18 2.11 -21.81
CA ARG A 122 -7.22 1.87 -20.80
C ARG A 122 -6.75 2.24 -19.40
N LEU A 123 -7.71 2.39 -18.48
CA LEU A 123 -7.47 2.55 -17.05
C LEU A 123 -7.83 1.28 -16.26
N THR A 124 -6.95 0.87 -15.35
CA THR A 124 -7.19 -0.21 -14.38
C THR A 124 -6.82 0.26 -12.98
N ALA A 125 -7.74 0.13 -12.04
CA ALA A 125 -7.45 0.34 -10.62
C ALA A 125 -7.01 -0.98 -9.99
N PHE A 126 -5.93 -0.92 -9.22
CA PHE A 126 -5.41 -2.03 -8.45
C PHE A 126 -5.40 -1.66 -6.97
N VAL A 127 -6.02 -2.49 -6.13
CA VAL A 127 -5.85 -2.37 -4.68
C VAL A 127 -4.47 -2.91 -4.32
N ASN A 128 -3.71 -2.12 -3.59
CA ASN A 128 -2.38 -2.45 -3.10
C ASN A 128 -2.53 -3.29 -1.83
N ASP A 129 -1.82 -4.42 -1.79
CA ASP A 129 -1.70 -5.20 -0.57
C ASP A 129 -0.65 -4.54 0.34
N VAL A 130 -1.14 -3.95 1.42
CA VAL A 130 -0.35 -3.23 2.43
C VAL A 130 -0.23 -3.99 3.75
N ALA A 131 -0.54 -5.28 3.74
CA ALA A 131 -0.38 -6.12 4.92
C ALA A 131 1.11 -6.20 5.32
N GLN A 132 1.35 -6.18 6.64
CA GLN A 132 2.70 -6.26 7.21
C GLN A 132 3.48 -7.48 6.68
N VAL A 133 4.79 -7.33 6.61
CA VAL A 133 5.74 -8.39 6.27
C VAL A 133 6.68 -8.63 7.45
N ASP A 134 7.10 -9.88 7.63
CA ASP A 134 8.04 -10.25 8.67
C ASP A 134 9.42 -9.59 8.45
N ALA A 135 10.18 -9.42 9.52
CA ALA A 135 11.54 -8.92 9.45
C ALA A 135 12.41 -9.79 8.51
N GLY A 136 13.27 -9.15 7.72
CA GLY A 136 14.07 -9.77 6.66
C GLY A 136 13.34 -9.95 5.33
N ASN A 137 12.03 -9.73 5.26
CA ASN A 137 11.23 -9.96 4.05
C ASN A 137 10.74 -8.66 3.40
N ALA A 138 10.36 -8.81 2.14
CA ALA A 138 9.69 -7.81 1.32
C ALA A 138 8.46 -8.43 0.65
N ARG A 139 7.42 -7.62 0.40
CA ARG A 139 6.29 -8.03 -0.45
C ARG A 139 6.62 -7.65 -1.88
N LEU A 140 6.55 -8.60 -2.81
CA LEU A 140 6.71 -8.39 -4.24
C LEU A 140 5.36 -8.56 -4.92
N THR A 141 4.88 -7.52 -5.60
CA THR A 141 3.70 -7.58 -6.47
C THR A 141 4.14 -7.32 -7.90
N VAL A 142 3.72 -8.16 -8.84
CA VAL A 142 3.97 -7.93 -10.26
C VAL A 142 2.66 -7.69 -10.97
N ARG A 143 2.59 -6.60 -11.72
CA ARG A 143 1.44 -6.19 -12.53
C ARG A 143 1.80 -6.35 -14.00
N HIS A 144 1.10 -7.24 -14.68
CA HIS A 144 1.22 -7.32 -16.14
C HIS A 144 0.22 -6.37 -16.78
N VAL A 145 0.72 -5.25 -17.28
CA VAL A 145 -0.09 -4.16 -17.87
C VAL A 145 0.38 -3.81 -19.29
N ALA A 146 1.12 -4.70 -19.94
CA ALA A 146 1.63 -4.53 -21.30
C ALA A 146 0.74 -5.21 -22.34
N ALA A 147 0.70 -4.67 -23.55
CA ALA A 147 0.15 -5.32 -24.73
C ALA A 147 1.08 -6.48 -25.15
N ALA A 148 0.95 -7.61 -24.47
CA ALA A 148 1.73 -8.81 -24.71
C ALA A 148 0.93 -10.07 -24.34
N PRO A 149 1.37 -11.25 -24.83
CA PRO A 149 0.87 -12.54 -24.34
C PRO A 149 1.16 -12.76 -22.85
N ALA A 150 0.59 -13.82 -22.27
CA ALA A 150 0.88 -14.23 -20.90
C ALA A 150 2.38 -14.43 -20.65
N VAL A 151 2.82 -14.09 -19.44
CA VAL A 151 4.22 -14.14 -19.04
C VAL A 151 4.46 -14.93 -17.76
N ASP A 152 5.66 -15.51 -17.65
CA ASP A 152 6.20 -15.99 -16.38
C ASP A 152 7.24 -14.97 -15.88
N VAL A 153 7.24 -14.69 -14.58
CA VAL A 153 8.18 -13.76 -13.95
C VAL A 153 9.17 -14.57 -13.14
N ARG A 154 10.46 -14.37 -13.41
CA ARG A 154 11.53 -15.08 -12.70
C ARG A 154 12.33 -14.11 -11.84
N ALA A 155 12.76 -14.60 -10.68
CA ALA A 155 13.71 -13.92 -9.81
C ALA A 155 14.82 -14.91 -9.45
N GLY A 156 16.09 -14.51 -9.59
CA GLY A 156 17.23 -15.42 -9.42
C GLY A 156 17.19 -16.60 -10.40
N GLY A 157 16.55 -16.44 -11.56
CA GLY A 157 16.37 -17.49 -12.57
C GLY A 157 15.27 -18.52 -12.26
N GLN A 158 14.57 -18.41 -11.13
CA GLN A 158 13.45 -19.30 -10.77
C GLN A 158 12.11 -18.60 -11.03
N PRO A 159 11.10 -19.28 -11.60
CA PRO A 159 9.77 -18.70 -11.80
C PRO A 159 9.07 -18.47 -10.47
N VAL A 160 8.79 -17.21 -10.14
CA VAL A 160 8.04 -16.79 -8.95
C VAL A 160 6.55 -16.71 -9.27
N PHE A 161 6.20 -16.19 -10.44
CA PHE A 161 4.82 -16.08 -10.92
C PHE A 161 4.71 -16.72 -12.30
N LYS A 162 3.61 -17.41 -12.58
CA LYS A 162 3.39 -18.11 -13.86
C LYS A 162 2.08 -17.73 -14.51
N GLY A 163 2.08 -17.64 -15.84
CA GLY A 163 0.88 -17.40 -16.64
C GLY A 163 0.16 -16.09 -16.28
N LEU A 164 0.91 -15.05 -15.91
CA LEU A 164 0.33 -13.75 -15.62
C LEU A 164 -0.12 -13.10 -16.93
N GLU A 165 -1.40 -12.76 -17.02
CA GLU A 165 -2.03 -12.18 -18.23
C GLU A 165 -2.38 -10.73 -17.99
N ASN A 166 -2.34 -9.85 -19.00
CA ASN A 166 -2.84 -8.48 -18.85
C ASN A 166 -4.36 -8.47 -18.60
N PRO A 167 -4.88 -7.75 -17.59
CA PRO A 167 -4.22 -6.78 -16.70
C PRO A 167 -3.92 -7.33 -15.28
N LYS A 168 -3.76 -8.63 -15.11
CA LYS A 168 -3.71 -9.29 -13.80
C LYS A 168 -2.43 -8.94 -13.05
N GLN A 169 -2.51 -9.11 -11.73
CA GLN A 169 -1.37 -9.03 -10.83
C GLN A 169 -1.26 -10.31 -10.00
N ASP A 170 -0.06 -10.57 -9.49
CA ASP A 170 0.17 -11.58 -8.47
C ASP A 170 1.14 -11.06 -7.40
N THR A 171 1.14 -11.65 -6.21
CA THR A 171 1.88 -11.17 -5.05
C THR A 171 2.49 -12.31 -4.25
N ALA A 172 3.74 -12.14 -3.83
CA ALA A 172 4.46 -13.07 -2.97
C ALA A 172 5.26 -12.33 -1.91
N VAL A 173 5.53 -12.98 -0.79
CA VAL A 173 6.52 -12.53 0.19
C VAL A 173 7.83 -13.22 -0.16
N VAL A 174 8.92 -12.45 -0.23
CA VAL A 174 10.25 -12.90 -0.65
C VAL A 174 11.31 -12.29 0.26
N ASP A 175 12.51 -12.86 0.28
CA ASP A 175 13.65 -12.30 1.00
C ASP A 175 13.96 -10.89 0.46
N ALA A 176 14.21 -9.95 1.37
CA ALA A 176 14.62 -8.59 1.00
C ALA A 176 16.05 -8.56 0.44
N GLY A 177 16.32 -7.60 -0.44
CA GLY A 177 17.61 -7.41 -1.08
C GLY A 177 17.53 -7.23 -2.59
N THR A 178 18.70 -7.19 -3.24
CA THR A 178 18.77 -7.08 -4.70
C THR A 178 18.68 -8.46 -5.34
N VAL A 179 17.71 -8.65 -6.22
CA VAL A 179 17.54 -9.89 -7.00
C VAL A 179 17.47 -9.58 -8.49
N PRO A 180 18.22 -10.31 -9.35
CA PRO A 180 18.05 -10.20 -10.79
C PRO A 180 16.72 -10.84 -11.18
N ALA A 181 15.89 -10.11 -11.92
CA ALA A 181 14.60 -10.58 -12.40
C ALA A 181 14.46 -10.41 -13.91
N ASP A 182 13.72 -11.31 -14.53
CA ASP A 182 13.32 -11.20 -15.93
C ASP A 182 11.87 -11.69 -16.11
N VAL A 183 11.32 -11.36 -17.28
CA VAL A 183 9.98 -11.74 -17.69
C VAL A 183 10.11 -12.52 -18.99
N VAL A 184 9.59 -13.74 -19.01
CA VAL A 184 9.60 -14.62 -20.18
C VAL A 184 8.17 -14.88 -20.68
N LEU A 185 8.03 -15.25 -21.95
CA LEU A 185 6.74 -15.72 -22.45
C LEU A 185 6.35 -17.01 -21.73
N ALA A 186 5.10 -17.08 -21.26
CA ALA A 186 4.63 -18.15 -20.39
C ALA A 186 4.89 -19.54 -20.98
N GLY A 187 5.47 -20.43 -20.17
CA GLY A 187 5.80 -21.80 -20.58
C GLY A 187 6.99 -21.93 -21.53
N THR A 188 7.79 -20.87 -21.72
CA THR A 188 8.98 -20.88 -22.59
C THR A 188 10.17 -20.21 -21.88
N ASP A 189 11.36 -20.28 -22.50
CA ASP A 189 12.55 -19.52 -22.07
C ASP A 189 12.76 -18.22 -22.85
N THR A 190 11.79 -17.80 -23.66
CA THR A 190 11.90 -16.59 -24.49
C THR A 190 11.78 -15.34 -23.61
N VAL A 191 12.90 -14.66 -23.36
CA VAL A 191 12.94 -13.42 -22.57
C VAL A 191 12.24 -12.29 -23.33
N ALA A 192 11.23 -11.71 -22.69
CA ALA A 192 10.49 -10.55 -23.17
C ALA A 192 10.99 -9.25 -22.55
N ILE A 193 11.36 -9.27 -21.26
CA ILE A 193 11.89 -8.11 -20.52
C ILE A 193 13.01 -8.56 -19.58
N GLY A 194 14.11 -7.80 -19.54
CA GLY A 194 15.21 -8.02 -18.60
C GLY A 194 16.42 -8.79 -19.20
N PRO A 195 17.37 -9.23 -18.35
CA PRO A 195 17.31 -9.12 -16.89
C PRO A 195 17.43 -7.67 -16.37
N ALA A 196 16.81 -7.39 -15.23
CA ALA A 196 16.92 -6.15 -14.49
C ALA A 196 17.08 -6.44 -13.00
N ASP A 197 17.90 -5.63 -12.32
CA ASP A 197 18.08 -5.74 -10.87
C ASP A 197 16.90 -5.09 -10.15
N LEU A 198 16.18 -5.88 -9.35
CA LEU A 198 15.12 -5.40 -8.48
C LEU A 198 15.67 -5.22 -7.07
N ASN A 199 15.63 -3.99 -6.57
CA ASN A 199 15.97 -3.69 -5.18
C ASN A 199 14.72 -3.85 -4.30
N LEU A 200 14.57 -5.01 -3.67
CA LEU A 200 13.44 -5.32 -2.82
C LEU A 200 13.68 -4.81 -1.41
N LYS A 201 13.05 -3.68 -1.07
CA LYS A 201 13.23 -3.06 0.24
C LYS A 201 12.53 -3.89 1.33
N GLU A 202 13.28 -4.19 2.40
CA GLU A 202 12.75 -4.84 3.60
C GLU A 202 11.61 -4.04 4.23
N GLY A 203 10.58 -4.73 4.74
CA GLY A 203 9.46 -4.05 5.41
C GLY A 203 8.59 -3.23 4.45
N ALA A 204 8.70 -3.46 3.14
CA ALA A 204 8.02 -2.67 2.12
C ALA A 204 7.34 -3.55 1.06
N GLY A 205 6.32 -2.97 0.43
CA GLY A 205 5.70 -3.48 -0.78
C GLY A 205 6.44 -2.96 -2.00
N ASN A 206 6.93 -3.86 -2.85
CA ASN A 206 7.66 -3.55 -4.07
C ASN A 206 6.78 -3.99 -5.25
N ILE A 207 6.21 -3.02 -5.95
CA ILE A 207 5.31 -3.27 -7.08
C ILE A 207 6.09 -3.05 -8.37
N VAL A 208 6.12 -4.07 -9.23
CA VAL A 208 6.77 -4.03 -10.55
C VAL A 208 5.70 -4.02 -11.63
N TYR A 209 5.78 -3.05 -12.53
CA TYR A 209 4.89 -2.93 -13.68
C TYR A 209 5.63 -3.41 -14.93
N ALA A 210 5.14 -4.48 -15.56
CA ALA A 210 5.53 -4.83 -16.92
C ALA A 210 4.59 -4.13 -17.89
N TRP A 211 5.10 -3.14 -18.62
CA TRP A 211 4.31 -2.22 -19.45
C TRP A 211 4.89 -2.07 -20.86
N GLY A 212 4.12 -1.47 -21.78
CA GLY A 212 4.49 -1.29 -23.18
C GLY A 212 3.80 -2.27 -24.13
N SER A 213 4.40 -2.54 -25.27
CA SER A 213 3.88 -3.36 -26.38
C SER A 213 4.96 -4.32 -26.87
N ALA A 214 4.62 -5.61 -26.91
CA ALA A 214 5.48 -6.64 -27.48
C ALA A 214 5.63 -6.47 -29.00
N THR A 215 4.54 -6.11 -29.68
CA THR A 215 4.51 -5.88 -31.13
C THR A 215 5.42 -4.71 -31.52
N ASP A 216 5.35 -3.62 -30.76
CA ASP A 216 6.12 -2.40 -31.03
C ASP A 216 7.53 -2.43 -30.41
N LYS A 217 7.89 -3.54 -29.76
CA LYS A 217 9.21 -3.79 -29.16
C LYS A 217 9.65 -2.70 -28.17
N ASN A 218 8.71 -2.21 -27.38
CA ASN A 218 8.96 -1.14 -26.40
C ASN A 218 8.59 -1.55 -24.96
N LEU A 219 8.55 -2.87 -24.69
CA LEU A 219 8.34 -3.40 -23.35
C LEU A 219 9.40 -2.89 -22.35
N LYS A 220 8.95 -2.46 -21.18
CA LYS A 220 9.78 -1.89 -20.10
C LYS A 220 9.25 -2.30 -18.73
N LEU A 221 10.09 -2.09 -17.71
CA LEU A 221 9.70 -2.17 -16.31
C LEU A 221 9.61 -0.79 -15.69
N ALA A 222 8.69 -0.62 -14.75
CA ALA A 222 8.69 0.47 -13.77
C ALA A 222 8.50 -0.13 -12.38
N THR A 223 8.96 0.57 -11.34
CA THR A 223 8.86 0.08 -9.96
C THR A 223 8.25 1.14 -9.06
N GLN A 224 7.49 0.70 -8.07
CA GLN A 224 6.92 1.52 -7.01
C GLN A 224 7.22 0.84 -5.67
N THR A 225 7.65 1.63 -4.69
CA THR A 225 7.86 1.14 -3.31
C THR A 225 6.83 1.76 -2.38
N LEU A 226 6.14 0.91 -1.62
CA LEU A 226 5.20 1.28 -0.57
C LEU A 226 5.85 0.98 0.78
N SER A 227 6.11 2.01 1.58
CA SER A 227 6.76 1.87 2.90
C SER A 227 5.74 1.66 4.02
N GLY A 228 6.20 1.33 5.24
CA GLY A 228 5.34 1.21 6.43
C GLY A 228 4.70 -0.16 6.61
N MET A 229 5.28 -1.21 6.03
CA MET A 229 4.79 -2.60 6.15
C MET A 229 5.67 -3.43 7.08
N GLU A 230 6.63 -2.84 7.78
CA GLU A 230 7.48 -3.53 8.72
C GLU A 230 6.69 -4.12 9.90
N SER A 231 7.05 -5.33 10.31
CA SER A 231 6.59 -5.93 11.56
C SER A 231 7.47 -5.47 12.73
N ALA A 232 6.88 -5.36 13.93
CA ALA A 232 7.65 -5.11 15.13
C ALA A 232 8.67 -6.25 15.37
N PRO A 233 9.89 -5.94 15.87
CA PRO A 233 10.86 -6.98 16.17
C PRO A 233 10.30 -7.93 17.22
N ASN A 234 10.52 -9.24 17.03
CA ASN A 234 10.21 -10.22 18.07
C ASN A 234 10.99 -9.86 19.34
N ALA A 235 10.29 -9.76 20.47
CA ALA A 235 10.90 -9.42 21.75
C ALA A 235 12.03 -10.42 22.05
N VAL A 236 13.27 -9.93 22.13
CA VAL A 236 14.37 -10.74 22.63
C VAL A 236 14.09 -11.03 24.10
N HIS A 237 14.01 -12.31 24.45
CA HIS A 237 14.04 -12.71 25.85
C HIS A 237 15.43 -12.38 26.37
N ALA A 238 15.60 -11.19 26.96
CA ALA A 238 16.73 -10.95 27.84
C ALA A 238 16.59 -11.99 28.96
N GLY A 239 17.48 -13.00 28.97
CA GLY A 239 17.53 -14.02 30.00
C GLY A 239 17.80 -13.37 31.36
N GLY A 240 16.75 -12.87 32.00
CA GLY A 240 16.78 -12.24 33.31
C GLY A 240 16.49 -13.28 34.37
N SER A 241 17.52 -13.99 34.84
CA SER A 241 17.48 -14.49 36.22
C SER A 241 17.42 -13.27 37.11
N GLY A 242 16.24 -12.98 37.67
CA GLY A 242 15.89 -11.75 38.38
C GLY A 242 16.70 -11.48 39.65
N ALA A 243 17.98 -11.14 39.52
CA ALA A 243 18.75 -10.46 40.53
C ALA A 243 18.64 -8.95 40.28
N ALA A 244 17.56 -8.36 40.78
CA ALA A 244 17.49 -6.92 40.94
C ALA A 244 18.65 -6.49 41.86
N VAL A 245 19.67 -5.83 41.30
CA VAL A 245 20.57 -5.02 42.12
C VAL A 245 19.73 -3.91 42.74
N SER A 246 19.64 -3.92 44.07
CA SER A 246 18.92 -2.92 44.83
C SER A 246 19.36 -1.51 44.41
N ALA A 247 18.39 -0.63 44.19
CA ALA A 247 18.64 0.76 43.85
C ALA A 247 19.54 1.41 44.92
N ASN A 248 20.65 2.02 44.47
CA ASN A 248 21.51 2.82 45.32
C ASN A 248 20.68 4.03 45.80
N SER A 249 20.40 4.11 47.10
CA SER A 249 19.60 5.17 47.71
C SER A 249 20.28 6.53 47.54
N SER A 250 19.49 7.57 47.29
CA SER A 250 19.90 8.95 47.01
C SER A 250 20.47 9.75 48.19
N ASP A 251 21.01 9.09 49.23
CA ASP A 251 21.47 9.73 50.47
C ASP A 251 23.00 9.81 50.62
N GLN A 252 23.78 9.36 49.63
CA GLN A 252 25.27 9.36 49.70
C GLN A 252 25.97 10.47 48.88
N TRP A 253 25.23 11.42 48.29
CA TRP A 253 25.78 12.45 47.41
C TRP A 253 26.18 13.78 48.09
N LEU A 254 26.02 13.92 49.41
CA LEU A 254 26.32 15.17 50.14
C LEU A 254 27.68 15.19 50.88
N GLY A 255 28.57 14.22 50.65
CA GLY A 255 29.85 14.12 51.37
C GLY A 255 31.11 14.65 50.67
N TRP A 256 31.08 14.95 49.37
CA TRP A 256 32.30 15.18 48.58
C TRP A 256 32.37 16.57 47.91
N ALA A 257 31.70 17.56 48.49
CA ALA A 257 31.85 18.97 48.12
C ALA A 257 32.47 19.76 49.28
N ALA A 258 33.69 19.38 49.69
CA ALA A 258 34.52 20.21 50.55
C ALA A 258 36.00 20.10 50.13
N ALA A 259 36.40 21.12 49.37
CA ALA A 259 37.76 21.67 49.34
C ALA A 259 38.87 20.84 48.69
N THR A 260 38.92 20.91 47.36
CA THR A 260 40.19 21.20 46.66
C THR A 260 40.68 22.57 47.13
N GLY A 261 41.47 22.59 48.21
CA GLY A 261 42.06 23.78 48.79
C GLY A 261 43.53 23.56 49.12
N VAL A 262 44.39 24.12 48.27
CA VAL A 262 45.75 24.60 48.58
C VAL A 262 46.86 23.52 48.71
N VAL A 263 47.64 23.43 47.64
CA VAL A 263 49.07 23.09 47.70
C VAL A 263 49.80 24.23 48.42
N ALA A 264 50.31 23.96 49.62
CA ALA A 264 51.34 24.79 50.25
C ALA A 264 52.29 23.91 51.09
N LEU A 265 53.54 23.90 50.64
CA LEU A 265 54.80 23.63 51.35
C LEU A 265 54.73 23.62 52.88
N THR A 266 55.27 22.58 53.53
CA THR A 266 56.52 22.65 54.33
C THR A 266 56.86 21.34 55.03
N VAL A 267 58.12 20.93 54.84
CA VAL A 267 58.86 19.93 55.61
C VAL A 267 59.00 20.41 57.06
N VAL A 268 58.87 19.53 58.07
CA VAL A 268 59.79 19.38 59.22
C VAL A 268 59.41 18.18 60.10
N LEU A 269 60.39 17.28 60.22
CA LEU A 269 60.72 16.29 61.26
C LEU A 269 59.87 16.20 62.53
N VAL A 270 59.56 14.95 62.94
CA VAL A 270 59.91 14.48 64.29
C VAL A 270 60.51 13.07 64.22
N THR A 271 61.84 13.02 64.33
CA THR A 271 62.57 11.85 64.76
C THR A 271 62.32 11.62 66.26
N ARG A 272 62.01 10.36 66.59
CA ARG A 272 62.43 9.58 67.76
C ARG A 272 62.33 10.25 69.14
N ARG A 273 61.63 9.57 70.05
CA ARG A 273 62.27 9.07 71.28
C ARG A 273 61.50 7.89 71.88
N ALA A 274 62.02 6.69 71.61
CA ALA A 274 61.91 5.56 72.51
C ALA A 274 63.31 5.26 73.04
N ALA A 275 63.58 5.71 74.26
CA ALA A 275 64.62 5.26 75.18
C ALA A 275 64.33 5.99 76.52
N GLY A 276 64.20 5.34 77.67
CA GLY A 276 64.40 3.94 77.96
C GLY A 276 63.93 3.62 79.38
N ARG A 277 64.00 2.33 79.65
CA ARG A 277 63.78 1.66 80.93
C ARG A 277 65.00 1.90 81.84
N ARG A 278 64.78 2.24 83.12
CA ARG A 278 65.43 1.71 84.36
C ARG A 278 65.58 2.79 85.43
N GLY A 279 65.05 2.48 86.60
CA GLY A 279 65.06 3.28 87.83
C GLY A 279 63.76 3.03 88.57
#